data_AF-A0A7J5LBA0-F1
#
_entry.id   AF-A0A7J5LBA0-F1
#
_cell.length_a   1.000
_cell.length_b   1.000
_cell.length_c   1.000
_cell.angle_alpha   90.00
_cell.angle_beta   90.00
_cell.angle_gamma   90.00
#
_symmetry.space_group_name_H-M   'P 1'
#
loop_
_entity.id
_entity.type
_entity.pdbx_description
1 polymer ?
#
loop_
_entity_poly.entity_id
_entity_poly.type
_entity_poly.pdbx_seq_one_letter_code
_entity_poly.pdbx_strand_id
1 'polypeptide(L)' 'MSSSEKTIERLTKTIEAMSNELALLREQVAYLTKKLYGKSSEKRDYNQNQLSLFDDVELPEEESDCPR' A
#
# COMPACT_ATOMS: atom_id res chain seq x y z
N MET A 1 -6.63 -19.41 41.82
CA MET A 1 -5.95 -18.48 40.89
C MET A 1 -5.37 -17.31 41.69
N SER A 2 -4.06 -17.34 41.90
CA SER A 2 -3.27 -16.28 42.54
C SER A 2 -3.38 -14.95 41.79
N SER A 3 -3.20 -13.82 42.49
CA SER A 3 -3.14 -12.48 41.85
C SER A 3 -2.07 -12.41 40.76
N SER A 4 -0.95 -13.11 40.97
CA SER A 4 0.14 -13.22 39.99
C SER A 4 -0.30 -14.00 38.75
N GLU A 5 -1.04 -15.10 38.90
CA GLU A 5 -1.53 -15.90 37.76
C GLU A 5 -2.49 -15.10 36.88
N LYS A 6 -3.39 -14.30 37.48
CA LYS A 6 -4.30 -13.42 36.73
C LYS A 6 -3.56 -12.34 35.97
N THR A 7 -2.49 -11.81 36.54
CA THR A 7 -1.63 -10.81 35.89
C THR A 7 -0.89 -11.43 34.71
N ILE A 8 -0.32 -12.62 34.89
CA ILE A 8 0.35 -13.37 33.82
C ILE A 8 -0.62 -13.65 32.67
N GLU A 9 -1.83 -14.14 32.97
CA GLU A 9 -2.84 -14.45 31.94
C GLU A 9 -3.27 -13.21 31.14
N ARG A 10 -3.40 -12.05 31.80
CA ARG A 10 -3.71 -10.79 31.10
C ARG A 10 -2.57 -10.38 30.18
N LEU A 11 -1.34 -10.44 30.68
CA LEU A 11 -0.16 -10.06 29.92
C LEU A 11 0.05 -11.00 28.71
N THR A 12 -0.15 -12.31 28.87
CA THR A 12 -0.04 -13.24 27.74
C THR A 12 -1.09 -12.95 26.67
N LYS A 13 -2.35 -12.69 27.05
CA LYS A 13 -3.41 -12.29 26.12
C LYS A 13 -3.08 -10.99 25.39
N THR A 14 -2.51 -10.01 26.09
CA THR A 14 -2.06 -8.75 25.46
C THR A 14 -0.92 -9.00 24.47
N ILE A 15 0.06 -9.83 24.83
CA ILE A 15 1.17 -10.18 23.94
C ILE A 15 0.67 -10.88 22.68
N GLU A 16 -0.26 -11.83 22.81
CA GLU A 16 -0.87 -12.53 21.67
C GLU A 16 -1.61 -11.56 20.75
N ALA A 17 -2.43 -10.67 21.31
CA ALA A 17 -3.15 -9.67 20.53
C ALA A 17 -2.20 -8.74 19.76
N MET A 18 -1.16 -8.23 20.43
CA MET A 18 -0.15 -7.38 19.80
C MET A 18 0.65 -8.12 18.73
N SER A 19 0.98 -9.39 18.95
CA SER A 19 1.69 -10.22 17.97
C SER A 19 0.86 -10.42 16.70
N ASN A 20 -0.44 -10.67 16.85
CA ASN A 20 -1.35 -10.82 15.71
C ASN A 20 -1.51 -9.53 14.91
N GLU A 21 -1.66 -8.39 15.60
CA GLU A 21 -1.73 -7.09 14.95
C GLU A 21 -0.44 -6.76 14.19
N LEU A 22 0.72 -7.04 14.77
CA LEU A 22 2.02 -6.84 14.13
C LEU A 22 2.17 -7.72 12.87
N ALA A 23 1.75 -8.99 12.93
CA ALA A 23 1.74 -9.88 11.77
C ALA A 23 0.85 -9.31 10.64
N LEU A 24 -0.37 -8.89 10.97
CA LEU A 24 -1.30 -8.30 10.00
C LEU A 24 -0.74 -7.01 9.37
N LEU A 25 -0.11 -6.14 10.16
CA LEU A 25 0.51 -4.92 9.66
C LEU A 25 1.66 -5.22 8.70
N ARG A 26 2.49 -6.22 9.00
CA ARG A 26 3.57 -6.67 8.10
C ARG A 26 3.02 -7.17 6.77
N GLU A 27 1.93 -7.93 6.78
CA GLU A 27 1.27 -8.39 5.56
C GLU A 27 0.71 -7.22 4.74
N GLN A 28 0.06 -6.25 5.38
CA GLN A 28 -0.45 -5.05 4.71
C GLN A 28 0.67 -4.24 4.07
N VAL A 29 1.78 -4.02 4.80
CA VAL A 29 2.96 -3.33 4.25
C VAL A 29 3.49 -4.09 3.04
N ALA A 30 3.69 -5.41 3.14
CA ALA A 30 4.17 -6.22 2.03
C ALA A 30 3.24 -6.13 0.80
N TYR A 31 1.93 -6.20 1.01
CA TYR A 31 0.93 -6.06 -0.04
C TYR A 31 0.99 -4.69 -0.72
N LEU A 32 0.99 -3.61 0.06
CA LEU A 32 1.02 -2.24 -0.46
C LEU A 32 2.35 -1.94 -1.16
N THR A 33 3.48 -2.40 -0.63
CA THR A 33 4.79 -2.30 -1.29
C THR A 33 4.78 -3.04 -2.62
N LYS A 34 4.23 -4.26 -2.67
CA LYS A 34 4.07 -5.00 -3.94
C LYS A 34 3.11 -4.29 -4.89
N LYS A 35 2.05 -3.65 -4.40
CA LYS A 35 1.09 -2.93 -5.25
C LYS A 35 1.70 -1.68 -5.88
N LEU A 36 2.49 -0.91 -5.11
CA LEU A 36 3.14 0.32 -5.57
C LEU A 36 4.33 0.03 -6.49
N TYR A 37 5.16 -0.96 -6.12
CA TYR A 37 6.46 -1.18 -6.77
C TYR A 37 6.62 -2.54 -7.44
N GLY A 38 5.73 -3.49 -7.18
CA GLY A 38 5.76 -4.83 -7.77
C GLY A 38 5.19 -4.91 -9.18
N LYS A 39 4.70 -3.79 -9.75
CA LYS A 39 4.35 -3.64 -11.17
C LYS A 39 5.46 -2.94 -11.96
N SER A 40 6.71 -3.25 -11.70
CA SER A 40 7.74 -3.02 -12.72
C SER A 40 7.56 -4.07 -13.81
N SER A 41 7.46 -3.62 -15.06
CA SER A 41 7.59 -4.41 -16.29
C SER A 41 6.30 -4.97 -16.91
N GLU A 42 5.34 -4.10 -17.23
CA GLU A 42 4.90 -4.17 -18.62
C GLU A 42 6.05 -3.55 -19.42
N LYS A 43 6.93 -4.39 -19.96
CA LYS A 43 7.74 -3.92 -21.08
C LYS A 43 6.72 -3.60 -22.14
N ARG A 44 6.36 -2.31 -22.28
CA ARG A 44 5.81 -1.84 -23.54
C ARG A 44 6.93 -2.17 -24.52
N ASP A 45 6.81 -3.29 -25.23
CA ASP A 45 7.50 -3.42 -26.50
C ASP A 45 7.04 -2.18 -27.25
N TYR A 46 7.91 -1.16 -27.29
CA TYR A 46 7.60 0.12 -27.90
C TYR A 46 7.52 -0.17 -29.39
N ASN A 47 6.35 -0.63 -29.83
CA ASN A 47 6.02 -0.77 -31.22
C ASN A 47 6.16 0.63 -31.79
N GLN A 48 7.17 0.87 -32.62
CA GLN A 48 7.44 2.16 -33.25
C GLN A 48 6.22 2.69 -34.05
N ASN A 49 5.25 1.82 -34.33
CA ASN A 49 4.03 2.12 -35.06
C ASN A 49 2.79 2.28 -34.16
N GLN A 50 2.93 2.26 -32.82
CA GLN A 50 1.82 2.42 -31.89
C GLN A 50 1.91 3.77 -31.18
N LEU A 51 0.95 4.66 -31.43
CA LEU A 51 0.77 5.88 -30.65
C LEU A 51 0.17 5.50 -29.28
N SER A 52 0.81 5.91 -28.20
CA SER A 52 0.25 5.77 -26.86
C SER A 52 -0.86 6.80 -26.66
N LEU A 53 -2.08 6.34 -26.34
CA LEU A 53 -3.22 7.24 -26.06
C LEU A 53 -3.07 8.05 -24.76
N PHE A 54 -2.14 7.64 -23.91
CA PHE A 54 -1.88 8.23 -22.59
C PHE A 54 -0.43 8.72 -22.46
N ASP A 55 0.32 8.82 -23.56
CA ASP A 55 1.57 9.58 -23.46
C ASP A 55 1.15 11.03 -23.24
N ASP A 56 1.53 11.53 -22.07
CA ASP A 56 1.24 12.86 -21.58
C ASP A 56 1.60 13.88 -22.66
N VAL A 57 0.59 14.30 -23.43
CA VAL A 57 0.66 15.56 -24.14
C VAL A 57 0.78 16.57 -23.01
N GLU A 58 1.94 17.22 -22.87
CA GLU A 58 2.04 18.50 -22.16
C GLU A 58 1.03 19.43 -22.85
N LEU A 59 -0.22 19.37 -22.40
CA LEU A 59 -1.20 20.39 -22.68
C LEU A 59 -0.58 21.67 -22.12
N PRO A 60 -0.39 22.72 -22.93
CA PRO A 60 0.01 24.01 -22.37
C PRO A 60 -1.00 24.33 -21.26
N GLU A 61 -0.51 24.82 -20.12
CA GLU A 61 -1.34 25.20 -18.98
C GLU A 61 -2.47 26.13 -19.47
N GLU A 62 -3.63 25.55 -19.78
CA GLU A 62 -4.82 26.33 -20.06
C GLU A 62 -5.24 26.89 -18.71
N GLU A 63 -5.17 28.22 -18.62
CA GLU A 63 -5.59 29.00 -17.46
C GLU A 63 -6.89 28.41 -16.91
N SER A 64 -6.84 28.08 -15.62
CA SER A 64 -7.95 27.56 -14.82
C SER A 64 -9.20 28.44 -15.00
N ASP A 65 -10.05 28.12 -15.97
CA ASP A 65 -11.37 28.73 -16.10
C ASP A 65 -12.29 28.04 -15.07
N CYS A 66 -12.10 28.41 -13.80
CA CYS A 66 -13.07 28.11 -12.75
C CYS A 66 -14.33 28.93 -13.02
N PRO A 67 -15.52 28.33 -13.17
CA PRO A 67 -16.73 29.11 -13.13
C PRO A 67 -16.94 29.64 -11.70
N ARG A 68 -17.19 30.94 -11.59
CA ARG A 68 -17.65 31.60 -10.36
C ARG A 68 -19.01 31.07 -9.89
#